data_AF-A0A0U2VF94-F1
#
_entry.id   AF-A0A0U2VF94-F1
#
_cell.length_a   1.000
_cell.length_b   1.000
_cell.length_c   1.000
_cell.angle_alpha   90.00
_cell.angle_beta   90.00
_cell.angle_gamma   90.00
#
_symmetry.space_group_name_H-M   'P 1'
#
loop_
_entity.id
_entity.type
_entity.pdbx_description
1 polymer ?
#
loop_
_entity_poly.entity_id
_entity_poly.type
_entity_poly.pdbx_seq_one_letter_code
_entity_poly.pdbx_strand_id
1 'polypeptide(L)'
;MGMYTSFRCKLKLKREFVPVIEDMMSKGLGWNELNTDNAEIKEFSLYNRADFIPYGGLAYAPDMWDQENSTTWKRQIENGIWTFQCSCKNSETFREFMRKVVPVIAEESVHLELFYEEDIYSTMYRLIDGKVEEIEEKNKYGYDDDDYKSGWSSL
;
A
#
# COMPACT_ATOMS: atom_id res chain seq x y z
N MET A 1 20.08 9.08 -3.79
CA MET A 1 18.64 9.42 -3.68
C MET A 1 17.87 8.17 -4.05
N GLY A 2 16.91 7.74 -3.23
CA GLY A 2 16.12 6.53 -3.50
C GLY A 2 14.95 6.81 -4.42
N MET A 3 14.59 5.82 -5.22
CA MET A 3 13.43 5.83 -6.11
C MET A 3 12.14 5.58 -5.30
N TYR A 4 11.00 6.01 -5.83
CA TYR A 4 9.70 5.84 -5.19
C TYR A 4 9.12 4.45 -5.42
N THR A 5 8.43 3.97 -4.40
CA THR A 5 7.51 2.84 -4.48
C THR A 5 6.16 3.31 -3.97
N SER A 6 5.11 2.93 -4.66
CA SER A 6 3.73 3.25 -4.34
C SER A 6 3.00 1.98 -3.93
N PHE A 7 2.10 2.09 -2.96
CA PHE A 7 1.37 0.97 -2.41
C PHE A 7 -0.12 1.27 -2.33
N ARG A 8 -0.95 0.36 -2.83
CA ARG A 8 -2.40 0.36 -2.70
C ARG A 8 -2.81 -0.79 -1.79
N CYS A 9 -3.60 -0.46 -0.78
CA CYS A 9 -3.94 -1.39 0.30
C CYS A 9 -5.43 -1.34 0.60
N LYS A 10 -6.06 -2.52 0.62
CA LYS A 10 -7.38 -2.77 1.20
C LYS A 10 -7.32 -4.04 2.03
N LEU A 11 -7.54 -3.90 3.32
CA LEU A 11 -7.51 -4.99 4.28
C LEU A 11 -8.83 -5.06 5.01
N LYS A 12 -9.40 -6.27 5.10
CA LYS A 12 -10.42 -6.54 6.10
C LYS A 12 -9.71 -6.79 7.43
N LEU A 13 -9.89 -5.90 8.38
CA LEU A 13 -9.23 -5.97 9.67
C LEU A 13 -9.84 -7.06 10.56
N LYS A 14 -9.01 -7.69 11.38
CA LYS A 14 -9.49 -8.45 12.55
C LYS A 14 -10.21 -7.49 13.48
N ARG A 15 -11.30 -7.96 14.07
CA ARG A 15 -12.21 -7.13 14.87
C ARG A 15 -11.51 -6.37 16.00
N GLU A 16 -10.52 -6.96 16.63
CA GLU A 16 -9.73 -6.35 17.72
C GLU A 16 -8.81 -5.21 17.24
N PHE A 17 -8.43 -5.17 15.97
CA PHE A 17 -7.57 -4.12 15.41
C PHE A 17 -8.35 -2.96 14.79
N VAL A 18 -9.65 -3.12 14.49
CA VAL A 18 -10.50 -2.02 14.02
C VAL A 18 -10.38 -0.75 14.88
N PRO A 19 -10.59 -0.79 16.21
CA PRO A 19 -10.47 0.43 17.04
C PRO A 19 -9.05 1.00 17.06
N VAL A 20 -8.02 0.16 16.93
CA VAL A 20 -6.61 0.62 16.91
C VAL A 20 -6.33 1.44 15.65
N ILE A 21 -6.75 0.94 14.48
CA ILE A 21 -6.55 1.65 13.21
C ILE A 21 -7.50 2.85 13.09
N GLU A 22 -8.71 2.78 13.63
CA GLU A 22 -9.61 3.96 13.73
C GLU A 22 -8.99 5.08 14.56
N ASP A 23 -8.36 4.74 15.68
CA ASP A 23 -7.66 5.70 16.53
C ASP A 23 -6.47 6.32 15.81
N MET A 24 -5.65 5.48 15.16
CA MET A 24 -4.56 5.92 14.29
C MET A 24 -5.07 6.97 13.30
N MET A 25 -6.12 6.62 12.55
CA MET A 25 -6.65 7.42 11.46
C MET A 25 -7.30 8.73 11.92
N SER A 26 -8.03 8.71 13.02
CA SER A 26 -8.76 9.88 13.53
C SER A 26 -7.87 10.88 14.26
N LYS A 27 -6.82 10.40 14.94
CA LYS A 27 -5.87 11.24 15.69
C LYS A 27 -4.58 11.53 14.94
N GLY A 28 -4.35 10.87 13.79
CA GLY A 28 -3.13 11.02 13.01
C GLY A 28 -1.90 10.42 13.71
N LEU A 29 -2.07 9.33 14.45
CA LEU A 29 -0.98 8.69 15.20
C LEU A 29 -0.02 7.97 14.25
N GLY A 30 1.26 8.00 14.59
CA GLY A 30 2.28 7.11 14.02
C GLY A 30 2.20 5.69 14.57
N TRP A 31 2.96 4.77 13.98
CA TRP A 31 2.99 3.36 14.40
C TRP A 31 3.53 3.17 15.82
N ASN A 32 4.43 4.04 16.25
CA ASN A 32 5.05 4.02 17.57
C ASN A 32 4.15 4.60 18.67
N GLU A 33 3.05 5.25 18.30
CA GLU A 33 2.07 5.86 19.20
C GLU A 33 0.83 4.96 19.42
N LEU A 34 0.74 3.84 18.72
CA LEU A 34 -0.38 2.92 18.85
C LEU A 34 -0.38 2.25 20.22
N ASN A 35 -1.57 2.23 20.84
CA ASN A 35 -1.80 1.50 22.07
C ASN A 35 -1.96 -0.01 21.79
N THR A 36 -0.84 -0.68 21.50
CA THR A 36 -0.80 -2.13 21.25
C THR A 36 0.46 -2.75 21.84
N ASP A 37 0.33 -3.97 22.35
CA ASP A 37 1.45 -4.78 22.83
C ASP A 37 1.99 -5.77 21.80
N ASN A 38 1.45 -5.76 20.59
CA ASN A 38 1.89 -6.66 19.53
C ASN A 38 3.36 -6.36 19.13
N ALA A 39 4.21 -7.38 19.21
CA ALA A 39 5.64 -7.26 19.02
C ALA A 39 6.01 -6.90 17.58
N GLU A 40 5.30 -7.46 16.60
CA GLU A 40 5.54 -7.22 15.17
C GLU A 40 5.21 -5.78 14.77
N ILE A 41 4.12 -5.21 15.31
CA ILE A 41 3.77 -3.79 15.12
C ILE A 41 4.81 -2.89 15.79
N LYS A 42 5.23 -3.20 17.02
CA LYS A 42 6.28 -2.44 17.71
C LYS A 42 7.59 -2.47 16.93
N GLU A 43 7.98 -3.62 16.40
CA GLU A 43 9.19 -3.75 15.61
C GLU A 43 9.08 -2.98 14.29
N PHE A 44 7.94 -3.06 13.61
CA PHE A 44 7.68 -2.28 12.40
C PHE A 44 7.73 -0.76 12.67
N SER A 45 7.27 -0.30 13.83
CA SER A 45 7.28 1.11 14.19
C SER A 45 8.69 1.74 14.24
N LEU A 46 9.73 0.91 14.35
CA LEU A 46 11.13 1.35 14.34
C LEU A 46 11.69 1.55 12.93
N TYR A 47 10.97 1.13 11.88
CA TYR A 47 11.45 1.26 10.51
C TYR A 47 11.44 2.72 10.09
N ASN A 48 12.54 3.12 9.44
CA ASN A 48 12.60 4.42 8.80
C ASN A 48 11.43 4.54 7.81
N ARG A 49 10.66 5.62 7.93
CA ARG A 49 9.47 5.91 7.13
C ARG A 49 8.26 5.01 7.38
N ALA A 50 8.17 4.31 8.52
CA ALA A 50 6.97 3.54 8.88
C ALA A 50 5.70 4.39 8.76
N ASP A 51 5.73 5.64 9.23
CA ASP A 51 4.58 6.55 9.20
C ASP A 51 4.19 7.04 7.79
N PHE A 52 4.97 6.73 6.74
CA PHE A 52 4.48 6.90 5.36
C PHE A 52 3.35 5.91 5.05
N ILE A 53 3.19 4.86 5.84
CA ILE A 53 2.03 3.98 5.79
C ILE A 53 1.12 4.40 6.96
N PRO A 54 -0.12 4.88 6.75
CA PRO A 54 -0.79 5.17 5.49
C PRO A 54 -0.65 6.64 5.02
N TYR A 55 0.22 7.45 5.62
CA TYR A 55 0.16 8.92 5.46
C TYR A 55 0.97 9.51 4.30
N GLY A 56 1.86 8.74 3.67
CA GLY A 56 2.68 9.20 2.56
C GLY A 56 1.82 9.64 1.37
N GLY A 57 2.11 10.82 0.82
CA GLY A 57 1.49 11.26 -0.42
C GLY A 57 1.87 10.36 -1.59
N LEU A 58 1.03 10.31 -2.63
CA LEU A 58 1.41 9.66 -3.87
C LEU A 58 2.54 10.44 -4.55
N ALA A 59 3.51 9.71 -5.08
CA ALA A 59 4.60 10.25 -5.86
C ALA A 59 5.06 9.21 -6.88
N TYR A 60 5.07 9.59 -8.15
CA TYR A 60 5.42 8.71 -9.28
C TYR A 60 4.63 7.39 -9.25
N ALA A 61 3.37 7.47 -8.82
CA ALA A 61 2.39 6.40 -8.95
C ALA A 61 1.72 6.50 -10.34
N PRO A 62 1.08 5.43 -10.83
CA PRO A 62 0.30 5.49 -12.08
C PRO A 62 -0.76 6.60 -12.00
N ASP A 63 -0.99 7.34 -13.09
CA ASP A 63 -1.92 8.49 -13.08
C ASP A 63 -3.33 8.12 -12.61
N MET A 64 -3.79 6.90 -12.94
CA MET A 64 -5.08 6.38 -12.48
C MET A 64 -5.15 6.08 -10.98
N TRP A 65 -4.04 6.21 -10.26
CA TRP A 65 -4.02 6.16 -8.80
C TRP A 65 -4.47 7.46 -8.16
N ASP A 66 -4.15 8.59 -8.78
CA ASP A 66 -4.48 9.92 -8.29
C ASP A 66 -5.69 10.52 -9.01
N GLN A 67 -6.78 9.75 -9.07
CA GLN A 67 -8.04 10.27 -9.59
C GLN A 67 -8.71 11.12 -8.52
N GLU A 68 -8.64 12.45 -8.65
CA GLU A 68 -9.14 13.46 -7.70
C GLU A 68 -10.58 13.20 -7.20
N ASN A 69 -11.41 12.49 -7.97
CA ASN A 69 -12.81 12.21 -7.65
C ASN A 69 -13.09 10.75 -7.24
N SER A 70 -12.06 9.89 -7.15
CA SER A 70 -12.25 8.49 -6.79
C SER A 70 -12.28 8.31 -5.27
N THR A 71 -13.46 8.05 -4.72
CA THR A 71 -13.62 7.66 -3.31
C THR A 71 -13.06 6.27 -3.01
N THR A 72 -12.80 5.48 -4.06
CA THR A 72 -12.42 4.06 -3.99
C THR A 72 -11.13 3.81 -3.23
N TRP A 73 -10.18 4.75 -3.27
CA TRP A 73 -8.83 4.62 -2.69
C TRP A 73 -8.52 5.69 -1.66
N LYS A 74 -9.56 6.42 -1.22
CA LYS A 74 -9.42 7.38 -0.13
C LYS A 74 -8.96 6.65 1.12
N ARG A 75 -8.02 7.25 1.84
CA ARG A 75 -7.56 6.75 3.13
C ARG A 75 -8.72 6.80 4.14
N GLN A 76 -9.28 5.64 4.48
CA GLN A 76 -10.46 5.52 5.34
C GLN A 76 -10.62 4.11 5.91
N ILE A 77 -11.53 3.98 6.88
CA ILE A 77 -12.04 2.70 7.36
C ILE A 77 -13.55 2.71 7.19
N GLU A 78 -14.08 1.68 6.54
CA GLU A 78 -15.52 1.51 6.35
C GLU A 78 -15.87 0.03 6.52
N ASN A 79 -16.82 -0.29 7.39
CA ASN A 79 -17.25 -1.68 7.65
C ASN A 79 -16.09 -2.64 8.00
N GLY A 80 -15.09 -2.15 8.75
CA GLY A 80 -13.89 -2.93 9.11
C GLY A 80 -12.87 -3.10 7.98
N ILE A 81 -13.10 -2.49 6.81
CA ILE A 81 -12.16 -2.47 5.69
C ILE A 81 -11.32 -1.20 5.77
N TRP A 82 -10.02 -1.36 5.99
CA TRP A 82 -9.06 -0.28 5.94
C TRP A 82 -8.52 -0.13 4.53
N THR A 83 -8.75 1.04 3.93
CA THR A 83 -8.30 1.38 2.58
C THR A 83 -7.34 2.55 2.64
N PHE A 84 -6.23 2.47 1.91
CA PHE A 84 -5.33 3.59 1.68
C PHE A 84 -4.45 3.40 0.44
N GLN A 85 -3.81 4.49 0.04
CA GLN A 85 -2.71 4.48 -0.91
C GLN A 85 -1.65 5.50 -0.49
N CYS A 86 -0.38 5.16 -0.67
CA CYS A 86 0.74 6.02 -0.28
C CYS A 86 2.01 5.66 -1.05
N SER A 87 2.94 6.61 -1.17
CA SER A 87 4.26 6.37 -1.74
C SER A 87 5.37 6.66 -0.73
N CYS A 88 6.48 5.94 -0.87
CA CYS A 88 7.65 6.07 -0.01
C CYS A 88 8.93 5.89 -0.84
N LYS A 89 9.98 6.67 -0.54
CA LYS A 89 11.34 6.46 -1.08
C LYS A 89 12.05 5.30 -0.37
N ASN A 90 11.45 4.12 -0.39
CA ASN A 90 12.02 2.85 0.09
C ASN A 90 11.00 1.73 -0.13
N SER A 91 11.29 0.75 -0.98
CA SER A 91 10.43 -0.42 -1.16
C SER A 91 10.44 -1.35 0.06
N GLU A 92 11.50 -1.34 0.85
CA GLU A 92 11.67 -2.22 2.02
C GLU A 92 10.62 -1.94 3.10
N THR A 93 10.24 -0.68 3.30
CA THR A 93 9.22 -0.32 4.28
C THR A 93 7.88 -1.00 3.97
N PHE A 94 7.49 -1.09 2.69
CA PHE A 94 6.27 -1.80 2.30
C PHE A 94 6.39 -3.31 2.45
N ARG A 95 7.54 -3.89 2.10
CA ARG A 95 7.81 -5.33 2.27
C ARG A 95 7.71 -5.72 3.74
N GLU A 96 8.29 -4.92 4.62
CA GLU A 96 8.29 -5.19 6.06
C GLU A 96 6.92 -4.94 6.69
N PHE A 97 6.16 -3.96 6.20
CA PHE A 97 4.74 -3.81 6.54
C PHE A 97 3.93 -5.05 6.16
N MET A 98 4.07 -5.52 4.92
CA MET A 98 3.39 -6.72 4.44
C MET A 98 3.81 -7.98 5.21
N ARG A 99 5.08 -8.09 5.62
CA ARG A 99 5.59 -9.26 6.34
C ARG A 99 5.20 -9.27 7.82
N LYS A 100 5.26 -8.11 8.50
CA LYS A 100 5.10 -8.01 9.96
C LYS A 100 3.68 -7.62 10.37
N VAL A 101 3.11 -6.63 9.70
CA VAL A 101 1.87 -5.98 10.17
C VAL A 101 0.64 -6.63 9.55
N VAL A 102 0.62 -6.83 8.23
CA VAL A 102 -0.58 -7.35 7.53
C VAL A 102 -1.08 -8.69 8.12
N PRO A 103 -0.24 -9.72 8.36
CA PRO A 103 -0.68 -10.98 8.97
C PRO A 103 -1.27 -10.83 10.38
N VAL A 104 -0.81 -9.81 11.11
CA VAL A 104 -1.24 -9.55 12.47
C VAL A 104 -2.61 -8.89 12.47
N ILE A 105 -2.81 -7.85 11.65
CA ILE A 105 -4.00 -7.00 11.75
C ILE A 105 -5.16 -7.42 10.85
N ALA A 106 -4.91 -8.17 9.79
CA ALA A 106 -5.92 -8.47 8.78
C ALA A 106 -6.48 -9.89 8.90
N GLU A 107 -7.79 -10.03 8.71
CA GLU A 107 -8.46 -11.32 8.44
C GLU A 107 -8.23 -11.74 6.99
N GLU A 108 -8.26 -10.77 6.08
CA GLU A 108 -8.21 -10.97 4.64
C GLU A 108 -7.59 -9.75 3.95
N SER A 109 -6.79 -10.01 2.92
CA SER A 109 -6.36 -8.97 1.99
C SER A 109 -7.36 -8.85 0.84
N VAL A 110 -8.08 -7.73 0.78
CA VAL A 110 -8.97 -7.42 -0.36
C VAL A 110 -8.14 -6.95 -1.56
N HIS A 111 -7.09 -6.15 -1.31
CA HIS A 111 -6.15 -5.69 -2.34
C HIS A 111 -4.80 -5.34 -1.72
N LEU A 112 -3.72 -5.85 -2.29
CA LEU A 112 -2.35 -5.43 -1.97
C LEU A 112 -1.58 -5.33 -3.27
N GLU A 113 -1.13 -4.12 -3.59
CA GLU A 113 -0.49 -3.83 -4.87
C GLU A 113 0.68 -2.87 -4.66
N LEU A 114 1.84 -3.28 -5.14
CA LEU A 114 3.08 -2.52 -5.06
C LEU A 114 3.50 -2.10 -6.46
N PHE A 115 3.83 -0.83 -6.64
CA PHE A 115 4.32 -0.30 -7.91
C PHE A 115 5.62 0.46 -7.68
N TYR A 116 6.70 0.00 -8.28
CA TYR A 116 7.97 0.72 -8.31
C TYR A 116 7.98 1.69 -9.49
N GLU A 117 8.46 2.93 -9.32
CA GLU A 117 8.23 3.99 -10.31
C GLU A 117 8.83 3.73 -11.69
N GLU A 118 9.85 2.87 -11.81
CA GLU A 118 10.47 2.50 -13.09
C GLU A 118 9.86 1.24 -13.71
N ASP A 119 8.96 0.55 -13.00
CA ASP A 119 8.36 -0.69 -13.48
C ASP A 119 7.22 -0.41 -14.46
N ILE A 120 7.07 -1.32 -15.42
CA ILE A 120 5.93 -1.32 -16.35
C ILE A 120 4.71 -1.98 -15.70
N TYR A 121 4.93 -2.90 -14.76
CA TYR A 121 3.89 -3.69 -14.13
C TYR A 121 3.93 -3.50 -12.62
N SER A 122 2.76 -3.44 -11.98
CA SER A 122 2.68 -3.61 -10.53
C SER A 122 2.82 -5.08 -10.14
N THR A 123 3.25 -5.30 -8.91
CA THR A 123 3.26 -6.61 -8.26
C THR A 123 2.09 -6.72 -7.31
N MET A 124 1.30 -7.78 -7.46
CA MET A 124 0.13 -8.06 -6.63
C MET A 124 0.49 -9.04 -5.52
N TYR A 125 -0.14 -8.87 -4.36
CA TYR A 125 0.05 -9.72 -3.19
C TYR A 125 -1.29 -10.16 -2.59
N ARG A 126 -1.26 -11.26 -1.83
CA ARG A 126 -2.40 -11.76 -1.07
C ARG A 126 -1.97 -12.34 0.27
N LEU A 127 -2.78 -12.13 1.30
CA LEU A 127 -2.69 -12.82 2.58
C LEU A 127 -3.26 -14.23 2.42
N ILE A 128 -2.40 -15.25 2.52
CA ILE A 128 -2.71 -16.67 2.41
C ILE A 128 -2.11 -17.37 3.64
N ASP A 129 -2.95 -18.07 4.41
CA ASP A 129 -2.53 -18.84 5.59
C ASP A 129 -1.63 -18.06 6.57
N GLY A 130 -1.97 -16.78 6.80
CA GLY A 130 -1.23 -15.90 7.71
C GLY A 130 0.10 -15.38 7.15
N LYS A 131 0.33 -15.44 5.84
CA LYS A 131 1.51 -14.87 5.17
C LYS A 131 1.09 -14.07 3.94
N VAL A 132 1.79 -12.97 3.68
CA VAL A 132 1.60 -12.22 2.44
C VAL A 132 2.52 -12.80 1.37
N GLU A 133 1.92 -13.31 0.31
CA GLU A 133 2.58 -13.95 -0.82
C GLU A 133 2.35 -13.14 -2.10
N GLU A 134 3.34 -13.08 -2.98
CA GLU A 134 3.18 -12.55 -4.34
C GLU A 134 2.27 -13.48 -5.15
N ILE A 135 1.43 -12.92 -6.00
CA ILE A 135 0.56 -13.68 -6.91
C ILE A 135 0.88 -13.31 -8.37
N GLU A 136 0.53 -14.20 -9.31
CA GLU A 136 0.85 -14.02 -10.74
C GLU A 136 0.12 -12.83 -11.40
N GLU A 137 -0.93 -12.32 -10.77
CA GLU A 137 -1.66 -11.14 -11.24
C GLU A 137 -0.77 -9.90 -11.26
N LYS A 138 -0.83 -9.12 -12.34
CA LYS A 138 -0.08 -7.87 -12.51
C LYS A 138 -0.92 -6.87 -13.27
N ASN A 139 -0.83 -5.59 -12.91
CA ASN A 139 -1.41 -4.50 -13.69
C ASN A 139 -0.33 -3.79 -14.49
N LYS A 140 -0.55 -3.58 -15.79
CA LYS A 140 0.33 -2.78 -16.64
C LYS A 140 0.02 -1.29 -16.46
N TYR A 141 1.03 -0.50 -16.14
CA TYR A 141 0.93 0.95 -15.97
C TYR A 141 1.99 1.74 -16.74
N GLY A 142 3.15 1.15 -17.04
CA GLY A 142 4.18 1.79 -17.86
C GLY A 142 3.83 1.75 -19.35
N TYR A 143 4.38 2.69 -20.09
CA TYR A 143 4.33 2.73 -21.54
C TYR A 143 5.42 1.82 -22.12
N ASP A 144 5.10 0.97 -23.10
CA ASP A 144 6.15 0.31 -23.90
C ASP A 144 6.71 1.32 -24.90
N ASP A 145 8.02 1.29 -25.16
CA ASP A 145 8.64 2.09 -26.24
C ASP A 145 8.00 1.81 -27.62
N ASP A 146 7.35 0.65 -27.80
CA ASP A 146 6.63 0.32 -29.02
C ASP A 146 5.24 0.99 -29.14
N ASP A 147 4.63 1.46 -28.03
CA ASP A 147 3.40 2.28 -28.10
C ASP A 147 3.67 3.64 -28.78
N TYR A 148 4.92 4.12 -28.73
CA TYR A 148 5.37 5.33 -29.44
C TYR A 148 5.47 5.13 -30.96
N LYS A 149 5.73 3.92 -31.44
CA LYS A 149 5.89 3.65 -32.89
C LYS A 149 4.58 3.57 -33.65
N SER A 150 3.45 3.36 -32.98
CA SER A 150 2.12 3.37 -33.62
C SER A 150 1.51 4.76 -33.81
N GLY A 151 2.08 5.81 -33.19
CA GLY A 151 1.52 7.17 -33.23
C GLY A 151 2.03 8.08 -34.36
N TRP A 152 3.09 7.70 -35.06
CA TRP A 152 3.68 8.49 -36.14
C TRP A 152 3.89 7.64 -37.40
N SER A 153 2.79 7.15 -37.98
CA SER A 153 2.78 6.79 -39.39
C SER A 153 1.63 7.52 -40.09
N SER A 154 2.02 8.35 -41.05
CA SER A 154 1.22 9.13 -42.00
C SER A 154 0.40 10.32 -41.49
N LEU A 155 1.04 11.51 -41.54
CA LEU A 155 0.50 12.67 -42.27
C LEU A 155 1.57 13.19 -43.22
#